data_AF-F9LVN1-F1
#
_entry.id   AF-F9LVN1-F1
#
_cell.length_a   1.000
_cell.length_b   1.000
_cell.length_c   1.000
_cell.angle_alpha   90.00
_cell.angle_beta   90.00
_cell.angle_gamma   90.00
#
_symmetry.space_group_name_H-M   'P 1'
#
loop_
_entity.id
_entity.type
_entity.pdbx_description
1 polymer ?
#
loop_
_entity_poly.entity_id
_entity_poly.type
_entity_poly.pdbx_seq_one_letter_code
_entity_poly.pdbx_strand_id
1 'polypeptide(L)'
;MKVRELIKELKERGLDVHDEYALKSNPPYVALYYSEKMRGRKFLEIYEDKNNDVTRVKFHKETVSPTSLLEFIEKTGDGSPITKQIKVGNGSNEDYIEVAISSYNVVKELCQIRKK
;
A
#
# COMPACT_ATOMS: atom_id res chain seq x y z
N MET A 1 5.25 13.69 -2.68
CA MET A 1 4.13 13.14 -3.47
C MET A 1 2.89 13.15 -2.60
N LYS A 2 1.76 13.60 -3.15
CA LYS A 2 0.47 13.59 -2.44
C LYS A 2 -0.14 12.19 -2.44
N VAL A 3 -0.95 11.86 -1.44
CA VAL A 3 -1.67 10.57 -1.40
C VAL A 3 -2.51 10.35 -2.66
N ARG A 4 -3.22 11.39 -3.11
CA ARG A 4 -4.05 11.33 -4.32
C ARG A 4 -3.25 11.07 -5.59
N GLU A 5 -2.03 11.60 -5.69
CA GLU A 5 -1.13 11.36 -6.82
C GLU A 5 -0.70 9.89 -6.84
N LEU A 6 -0.26 9.35 -5.69
CA LEU A 6 0.11 7.94 -5.58
C LEU A 6 -1.06 7.02 -5.98
N ILE A 7 -2.28 7.28 -5.50
CA ILE A 7 -3.46 6.47 -5.84
C ILE A 7 -3.76 6.57 -7.35
N LYS A 8 -3.65 7.76 -7.92
CA LYS A 8 -3.86 8.00 -9.35
C LYS A 8 -2.86 7.20 -10.19
N GLU A 9 -1.57 7.27 -9.87
CA GLU A 9 -0.50 6.53 -10.54
C GLU A 9 -0.76 5.01 -10.50
N LEU A 10 -1.19 4.47 -9.36
CA LEU A 10 -1.52 3.05 -9.24
C LEU A 10 -2.69 2.66 -10.18
N LYS A 11 -3.72 3.49 -10.26
CA LYS A 11 -4.86 3.28 -11.18
C LYS A 11 -4.43 3.40 -12.64
N GLU A 12 -3.59 4.37 -12.98
CA GLU A 12 -3.06 4.56 -14.35
C GLU A 12 -2.16 3.39 -14.79
N ARG A 13 -1.50 2.71 -13.85
CA ARG A 13 -0.80 1.44 -14.10
C ARG A 13 -1.71 0.21 -14.17
N GLY A 14 -3.03 0.42 -14.19
CA GLY A 14 -4.03 -0.63 -14.39
C GLY A 14 -4.37 -1.45 -13.15
N LEU A 15 -4.00 -1.00 -11.95
CA LEU A 15 -4.41 -1.67 -10.72
C LEU A 15 -5.87 -1.34 -10.41
N ASP A 16 -6.66 -2.37 -10.16
CA ASP A 16 -8.03 -2.23 -9.66
C ASP A 16 -8.00 -1.90 -8.16
N VAL A 17 -7.83 -0.61 -7.87
CA VAL A 17 -7.68 -0.07 -6.51
C VAL A 17 -8.98 0.60 -6.08
N HIS A 18 -9.54 0.13 -4.97
CA HIS A 18 -10.67 0.76 -4.30
C HIS A 18 -10.19 1.62 -3.12
N ASP A 19 -10.41 2.93 -3.24
CA ASP A 19 -10.11 3.99 -2.26
C ASP A 19 -11.38 4.60 -1.66
N GLU A 20 -12.56 4.04 -1.95
CA GLU A 20 -13.88 4.54 -1.52
C GLU A 20 -14.08 4.55 0.02
N TYR A 21 -13.27 3.79 0.75
CA TYR A 21 -13.23 3.75 2.22
C TYR A 21 -12.11 4.61 2.81
N ALA A 22 -11.13 5.00 1.99
CA ALA A 22 -9.93 5.70 2.43
C ALA A 22 -10.18 7.13 2.89
N LEU A 23 -11.16 7.81 2.27
CA LEU A 23 -11.43 9.24 2.50
C LEU A 23 -12.59 9.50 3.48
N LYS A 24 -13.33 8.44 3.87
CA LYS A 24 -14.56 8.57 4.69
C LYS A 24 -14.31 8.41 6.18
N SER A 25 -13.24 7.74 6.54
CA SER A 25 -12.82 7.63 7.93
C SER A 25 -11.80 8.76 8.14
N ASN A 26 -11.68 9.29 9.36
CA ASN A 26 -10.66 10.26 9.73
C ASN A 26 -9.44 9.58 10.43
N PRO A 27 -8.92 8.40 9.99
CA PRO A 27 -7.75 7.79 10.58
C PRO A 27 -6.49 8.48 10.04
N PRO A 28 -5.33 8.28 10.68
CA PRO A 28 -4.08 8.89 10.25
C PRO A 28 -3.51 8.30 8.93
N TYR A 29 -4.30 7.53 8.17
CA TYR A 29 -3.86 6.87 6.95
C TYR A 29 -5.00 6.47 6.01
N VAL A 30 -4.71 6.45 4.71
CA VAL A 30 -5.56 5.91 3.65
C VAL A 30 -5.28 4.43 3.47
N ALA A 31 -6.28 3.57 3.59
CA ALA A 31 -6.17 2.13 3.32
C ALA A 31 -6.65 1.79 1.91
N LEU A 32 -5.84 1.02 1.17
CA LEU A 32 -6.18 0.52 -0.16
C LEU A 32 -6.43 -0.99 -0.14
N TYR A 33 -7.45 -1.41 -0.87
CA TYR A 33 -7.94 -2.78 -0.89
C TYR A 33 -7.92 -3.36 -2.31
N TYR A 34 -7.53 -4.62 -2.41
CA TYR A 34 -7.79 -5.46 -3.57
C TYR A 34 -9.17 -6.08 -3.40
N SER A 35 -10.15 -5.79 -4.27
CA SER A 35 -11.47 -6.41 -4.21
C SER A 35 -12.12 -6.52 -5.58
N GLU A 36 -12.78 -7.65 -5.84
CA GLU A 36 -14.04 -7.64 -6.59
C GLU A 36 -15.15 -7.55 -5.54
N LYS A 37 -15.95 -6.48 -5.49
CA LYS A 37 -17.22 -6.42 -4.73
C LYS A 37 -17.13 -6.61 -3.18
N MET A 38 -16.48 -5.69 -2.48
CA MET A 38 -16.61 -5.46 -1.02
C MET A 38 -16.22 -6.62 -0.06
N ARG A 39 -15.36 -7.56 -0.48
CA ARG A 39 -14.67 -8.52 0.43
C ARG A 39 -13.15 -8.40 0.34
N GLY A 40 -12.69 -7.19 0.05
CA GLY A 40 -11.31 -6.96 -0.34
C GLY A 40 -10.31 -7.20 0.78
N ARG A 41 -9.12 -7.67 0.40
CA ARG A 41 -7.98 -7.70 1.32
C ARG A 41 -7.21 -6.40 1.19
N LYS A 42 -6.93 -5.77 2.32
CA LYS A 42 -6.06 -4.61 2.41
C LYS A 42 -4.66 -5.01 1.93
N PHE A 43 -4.08 -4.20 1.04
CA PHE A 43 -2.71 -4.41 0.55
C PHE A 43 -1.78 -3.25 0.91
N LEU A 44 -2.31 -2.06 1.14
CA LEU A 44 -1.53 -0.87 1.45
C LEU A 44 -2.22 0.02 2.47
N GLU A 45 -1.43 0.65 3.34
CA GLU A 45 -1.78 1.78 4.17
C GLU A 45 -0.83 2.94 3.83
N ILE A 46 -1.39 4.10 3.52
CA ILE A 46 -0.66 5.31 3.14
C ILE A 46 -0.89 6.34 4.25
N TYR A 47 0.14 6.59 5.06
CA TYR A 47 0.10 7.62 6.09
C TYR A 47 0.39 8.98 5.47
N GLU A 48 -0.32 10.00 5.93
CA GLU A 48 -0.19 11.37 5.41
C GLU A 48 -0.02 12.40 6.52
N ASP A 49 0.58 13.53 6.16
CA ASP A 49 0.61 14.71 7.03
C ASP A 49 -0.63 15.60 6.82
N LYS A 50 -0.67 16.75 7.49
CA LYS A 50 -1.77 17.72 7.38
C LYS A 50 -1.90 18.34 5.98
N ASN A 51 -0.88 18.22 5.13
CA ASN A 51 -0.86 18.71 3.76
C ASN A 51 -1.23 17.61 2.75
N ASN A 52 -1.63 16.42 3.22
CA ASN A 52 -1.88 15.22 2.43
C ASN A 52 -0.62 14.70 1.69
N ASP A 53 0.57 15.05 2.17
CA ASP A 53 1.82 14.48 1.70
C ASP A 53 2.02 13.09 2.32
N VAL A 54 2.41 12.12 1.50
CA VAL A 54 2.73 10.79 1.99
C VAL A 54 3.92 10.89 2.93
N THR A 55 3.78 10.37 4.15
CA THR A 55 4.86 10.32 5.14
C THR A 55 5.42 8.91 5.32
N ARG A 56 4.59 7.89 5.09
CA ARG A 56 4.98 6.48 5.20
C ARG A 56 4.01 5.59 4.44
N VAL A 57 4.54 4.54 3.82
CA VAL A 57 3.74 3.44 3.27
C VAL A 57 3.93 2.19 4.12
N LYS A 58 2.84 1.51 4.44
CA LYS A 58 2.85 0.23 5.16
C LYS A 58 2.12 -0.80 4.30
N PHE A 59 2.73 -1.97 4.12
CA PHE A 59 2.42 -2.92 3.08
C PHE A 59 2.52 -4.37 3.58
N HIS A 60 2.04 -5.30 2.75
CA HIS A 60 1.95 -6.71 3.10
C HIS A 60 3.31 -7.34 3.41
N LYS A 61 3.37 -8.22 4.41
CA LYS A 61 4.61 -8.87 4.89
C LYS A 61 5.37 -9.65 3.80
N GLU A 62 4.64 -10.22 2.85
CA GLU A 62 5.17 -11.02 1.74
C GLU A 62 5.58 -10.17 0.53
N THR A 63 5.40 -8.84 0.59
CA THR A 63 5.83 -7.94 -0.48
C THR A 63 7.33 -8.04 -0.69
N VAL A 64 7.71 -8.21 -1.96
CA VAL A 64 9.09 -8.11 -2.44
C VAL A 64 9.39 -6.64 -2.68
N SER A 65 10.44 -6.12 -2.05
CA SER A 65 10.80 -4.71 -2.11
C SER A 65 12.08 -4.52 -2.92
N PRO A 66 12.26 -3.36 -3.58
CA PRO A 66 13.50 -2.99 -4.25
C PRO A 66 14.71 -3.08 -3.30
N THR A 67 15.87 -3.47 -3.82
CA THR A 67 17.11 -3.59 -3.03
C THR A 67 17.49 -2.28 -2.35
N SER A 68 17.27 -1.16 -3.04
CA SER A 68 17.46 0.22 -2.54
C SER A 68 16.70 0.50 -1.24
N LEU A 69 15.59 -0.20 -1.00
CA LEU A 69 14.72 0.04 0.14
C LEU A 69 14.95 -0.91 1.32
N LEU A 70 15.72 -2.00 1.14
CA LEU A 70 15.76 -3.11 2.09
C LEU A 70 16.22 -2.68 3.50
N GLU A 71 17.20 -1.78 3.60
CA GLU A 71 17.71 -1.29 4.87
C GLU A 71 16.73 -0.36 5.61
N PHE A 72 15.75 0.19 4.88
CA PHE A 72 14.76 1.14 5.40
C PHE A 72 13.43 0.49 5.77
N ILE A 73 13.29 -0.82 5.55
CA ILE A 73 12.07 -1.56 5.87
C ILE A 73 12.02 -1.87 7.36
N GLU A 74 11.05 -1.28 8.03
CA GLU A 74 10.72 -1.58 9.42
C GLU A 74 9.58 -2.60 9.47
N LYS A 75 9.61 -3.52 10.45
CA LYS A 75 8.49 -4.44 10.74
C LYS A 75 7.66 -3.90 11.91
N THR A 76 6.34 -3.94 11.80
CA THR A 76 5.39 -3.64 12.87
C THR A 76 4.90 -4.93 13.52
N GLY A 77 4.65 -4.90 14.84
CA GLY A 77 4.33 -6.09 15.64
C GLY A 77 2.83 -6.37 15.83
N ASP A 78 1.95 -5.78 15.04
CA ASP A 78 0.50 -5.75 15.25
C ASP A 78 -0.24 -7.02 14.78
N GLY A 79 0.46 -8.10 14.42
CA GLY A 79 -0.15 -9.37 13.97
C GLY A 79 -0.92 -9.29 12.65
N SER A 80 -1.00 -8.10 12.05
CA SER A 80 -1.64 -7.81 10.77
C SER A 80 -0.87 -8.45 9.60
N PRO A 81 -1.52 -8.78 8.47
CA PRO A 81 -0.81 -9.12 7.24
C PRO A 81 -0.01 -7.93 6.67
N ILE A 82 -0.43 -6.71 7.00
CA ILE A 82 0.23 -5.45 6.66
C ILE A 82 1.18 -5.10 7.80
N THR A 83 2.44 -5.49 7.72
CA THR A 83 3.43 -5.32 8.80
C THR A 83 4.77 -4.76 8.37
N LYS A 84 5.05 -4.60 7.07
CA LYS A 84 6.28 -3.92 6.62
C LYS A 84 5.96 -2.45 6.36
N GLN A 85 6.85 -1.53 6.72
CA GLN A 85 6.67 -0.11 6.44
C GLN A 85 7.97 0.57 6.00
N ILE A 86 7.85 1.62 5.21
CA ILE A 86 8.95 2.50 4.79
C ILE A 86 8.50 3.96 4.91
N LYS A 87 9.32 4.80 5.55
CA LYS A 87 9.10 6.25 5.65
C LYS A 87 9.48 6.95 4.34
N VAL A 88 8.73 7.99 3.98
CA VAL A 88 9.05 8.83 2.83
C VAL A 88 10.34 9.61 3.10
N GLY A 89 11.21 9.68 2.09
CA GLY A 89 12.57 10.24 2.18
C GLY A 89 13.67 9.18 2.12
N ASN A 90 13.32 7.91 2.32
CA ASN A 90 14.23 6.76 2.23
C ASN A 90 14.28 6.12 0.82
N GLY A 91 13.73 6.77 -0.19
CA GLY A 91 13.58 6.25 -1.54
C GLY A 91 12.95 7.27 -2.49
N SER A 92 12.93 6.94 -3.77
CA SER A 92 12.27 7.73 -4.80
C SER A 92 10.75 7.49 -4.81
N ASN A 93 10.01 8.37 -5.48
CA ASN A 93 8.57 8.15 -5.69
C ASN A 93 8.29 6.82 -6.42
N GLU A 94 9.15 6.45 -7.38
CA GLU A 94 9.03 5.21 -8.15
C GLU A 94 9.19 3.99 -7.24
N ASP A 95 10.14 4.01 -6.31
CA ASP A 95 10.34 2.93 -5.34
C ASP A 95 9.07 2.66 -4.51
N TYR A 96 8.37 3.71 -4.08
CA TYR A 96 7.12 3.58 -3.33
C TYR A 96 5.98 3.02 -4.20
N ILE A 97 5.94 3.40 -5.47
CA ILE A 97 4.97 2.87 -6.45
C ILE A 97 5.23 1.39 -6.70
N GLU A 98 6.48 0.99 -6.93
CA GLU A 98 6.86 -0.41 -7.13
C GLU A 98 6.51 -1.28 -5.91
N VAL A 99 6.77 -0.80 -4.69
CA VAL A 99 6.38 -1.49 -3.45
C VAL A 99 4.87 -1.66 -3.37
N ALA A 100 4.10 -0.61 -3.68
CA ALA A 100 2.64 -0.67 -3.66
C ALA A 100 2.10 -1.68 -4.68
N ILE A 101 2.65 -1.72 -5.90
CA ILE A 101 2.30 -2.69 -6.95
C ILE A 101 2.66 -4.11 -6.53
N SER A 102 3.87 -4.31 -6.01
CA SER A 102 4.32 -5.61 -5.51
C SER A 102 3.38 -6.12 -4.40
N SER A 103 2.98 -5.24 -3.49
CA SER A 103 2.06 -5.58 -2.41
C SER A 103 0.67 -5.95 -2.92
N TYR A 104 0.17 -5.21 -3.91
CA TYR A 104 -1.08 -5.52 -4.59
C TYR A 104 -1.04 -6.92 -5.23
N ASN A 105 0.04 -7.25 -5.95
CA ASN A 105 0.19 -8.55 -6.63
C ASN A 105 0.22 -9.72 -5.64
N VAL A 106 0.94 -9.57 -4.52
CA VAL A 106 0.93 -10.56 -3.44
C VAL A 106 -0.49 -10.81 -2.93
N VAL A 107 -1.24 -9.74 -2.65
CA VAL A 107 -2.62 -9.88 -2.15
C VAL A 107 -3.56 -10.45 -3.22
N LYS A 108 -3.37 -10.10 -4.50
CA LYS A 108 -4.10 -10.66 -5.64
C LYS A 108 -3.90 -12.17 -5.73
N GLU A 109 -2.66 -12.65 -5.70
CA GLU A 109 -2.34 -14.08 -5.73
C GLU A 109 -2.97 -14.82 -4.55
N LEU A 110 -2.83 -14.29 -3.33
CA LEU A 110 -3.43 -14.86 -2.11
C LEU A 110 -4.97 -14.92 -2.17
N CYS A 111 -5.60 -14.00 -2.88
CA CYS A 111 -7.05 -14.01 -3.10
C CYS A 111 -7.45 -15.03 -4.17
N GLN A 112 -6.66 -15.20 -5.23
CA GLN A 112 -6.93 -16.17 -6.30
C GLN A 112 -6.72 -17.61 -5.84
N ILE A 113 -5.70 -17.89 -5.03
CA ILE A 113 -5.45 -19.23 -4.46
C ILE A 113 -6.63 -19.71 -3.62
N ARG A 114 -7.24 -18.82 -2.81
CA ARG A 114 -8.40 -19.19 -1.96
C ARG A 114 -9.71 -19.42 -2.73
N LYS A 115 -9.77 -19.09 -4.02
CA LYS A 115 -10.94 -19.37 -4.86
C LYS A 115 -10.87 -20.77 -5.52
N LYS A 116 -9.73 -21.47 -5.42
CA LYS A 116 -9.55 -22.87 -5.85
C LYS A 116 -9.79 -23.81 -4.67
#